data_AF-A0A511QZM5-F1
#
_entry.id   AF-A0A511QZM5-F1
#
_cell.length_a   1.000
_cell.length_b   1.000
_cell.length_c   1.000
_cell.angle_alpha   90.00
_cell.angle_beta   90.00
_cell.angle_gamma   90.00
#
_symmetry.space_group_name_H-M   'P 1'
#
loop_
_entity.id
_entity.type
_entity.pdbx_description
1 polymer ?
#
loop_
_entity_poly.entity_id
_entity_poly.type
_entity_poly.pdbx_seq_one_letter_code
_entity_poly.pdbx_strand_id
1 'polypeptide(L)'
;MRRLILALLAALFAACSSEQTPPPASGEPTVRILSPVSGANLSNTSSTVQVSASDDTGVTRLGYRLNNAPEVALPITPGPTVNTSFVVSNLRIGSNTLVISAYDAEGRSGSASLTLQVSSSTPTSYPIPSGPTFYVGPGGSNANDGSRERPWATITFAAARLKPGQVLRVLPGTYNESVSVSVSGTASQRIVIASDSRWAAKINAPGTLFGIDVRGSYVDIIGFEVTGATNSGIISWGPYNRFMFNHVYGIRAQCDTNGGAGVNMSSPDSSDGVMLGNLVHDIGDLNAGSCTRIHGIYQGAPRGTVQNNVTYRTRGFGITTWHAATAVTITNNLSFANLYGGISVGSGDNTRGNIAQNFLVANNIVVGNPRGISEENNTGQNRFLNNLVWNNTTNWRLLTSTHQGSLSLDPGFVNYKPDGSGDYTLSSSSPAIDKGVVERAPELDFLAKPRLQGSSLDLGPFEVR
;
A
#
# COMPACT_ATOMS: atom_id res chain seq x y z
N MET A 1 -23.16 87.02 12.71
CA MET A 1 -21.74 87.30 13.01
C MET A 1 -20.91 86.56 11.98
N ARG A 2 -20.46 87.21 10.87
CA ARG A 2 -19.09 87.76 10.67
C ARG A 2 -18.00 86.79 11.19
N ARG A 3 -17.05 86.27 10.40
CA ARG A 3 -16.23 86.92 9.36
C ARG A 3 -15.70 85.95 8.28
N LEU A 4 -15.54 86.52 7.08
CA LEU A 4 -14.68 86.09 5.96
C LEU A 4 -13.20 85.99 6.35
N ILE A 5 -12.46 85.06 5.72
CA ILE A 5 -11.16 85.33 5.08
C ILE A 5 -11.11 84.59 3.72
N LEU A 6 -10.66 85.34 2.72
CA LEU A 6 -10.50 85.06 1.28
C LEU A 6 -9.13 84.37 1.01
N ALA A 7 -9.04 83.47 0.01
CA ALA A 7 -8.11 83.59 -1.15
C ALA A 7 -7.90 82.27 -1.95
N LEU A 8 -8.39 82.30 -3.20
CA LEU A 8 -7.83 81.87 -4.50
C LEU A 8 -7.01 80.57 -4.72
N LEU A 9 -7.57 79.77 -5.64
CA LEU A 9 -7.00 79.12 -6.86
C LEU A 9 -5.71 78.27 -6.79
N ALA A 10 -5.83 76.98 -7.14
CA ALA A 10 -5.30 76.41 -8.40
C ALA A 10 -5.75 74.95 -8.56
N ALA A 11 -6.28 74.61 -9.74
CA ALA A 11 -6.55 73.24 -10.14
C ALA A 11 -5.28 72.57 -10.68
N LEU A 12 -5.03 71.31 -10.34
CA LEU A 12 -4.22 70.40 -11.14
C LEU A 12 -4.66 68.96 -10.87
N PHE A 13 -5.09 68.26 -11.92
CA PHE A 13 -5.32 66.80 -11.90
C PHE A 13 -3.97 66.09 -11.71
N ALA A 14 -3.90 65.16 -10.75
CA ALA A 14 -2.82 64.20 -10.63
C ALA A 14 -3.40 62.79 -10.56
N ALA A 15 -3.10 62.01 -11.60
CA ALA A 15 -3.26 60.56 -11.66
C ALA A 15 -1.92 59.86 -11.35
N CYS A 16 -2.00 58.54 -11.12
CA CYS A 16 -0.92 57.56 -10.92
C CYS A 16 -0.31 57.50 -9.50
N SER A 17 0.02 56.34 -8.93
CA SER A 17 0.30 55.01 -9.50
C SER A 17 0.15 53.91 -8.44
N SER A 18 -0.57 52.84 -8.78
CA SER A 18 -0.41 51.52 -8.14
C SER A 18 0.92 50.91 -8.61
N GLU A 19 1.73 50.38 -7.67
CA GLU A 19 2.93 49.61 -7.96
C GLU A 19 2.59 48.41 -8.86
N GLN A 20 2.93 48.55 -10.15
CA GLN A 20 2.91 47.47 -11.11
C GLN A 20 4.31 46.87 -11.15
N THR A 21 4.42 45.56 -10.98
CA THR A 21 5.61 44.79 -11.31
C THR A 21 6.10 45.16 -12.72
N PRO A 22 7.42 45.27 -12.97
CA PRO A 22 7.93 45.64 -14.28
C PRO A 22 7.37 44.69 -15.36
N PRO A 23 7.00 45.19 -16.55
CA PRO A 23 6.68 44.31 -17.67
C PRO A 23 7.93 43.45 -17.98
N PRO A 24 7.76 42.18 -18.39
CA PRO A 24 8.89 41.35 -18.80
C PRO A 24 9.67 42.05 -19.91
N ALA A 25 10.99 41.84 -19.93
CA ALA A 25 11.84 42.39 -20.98
C ALA A 25 11.28 41.99 -22.36
N SER A 26 11.05 43.02 -23.18
CA SER A 26 10.54 42.93 -24.55
C SER A 26 11.22 41.83 -25.36
N GLY A 27 10.44 40.82 -25.76
CA GLY A 27 10.80 39.81 -26.77
C GLY A 27 11.26 38.45 -26.24
N GLU A 28 11.12 38.12 -24.95
CA GLU A 28 11.32 36.74 -24.48
C GLU A 28 10.00 35.94 -24.53
N PRO A 29 10.05 34.63 -24.85
CA PRO A 29 8.87 33.78 -24.81
C PRO A 29 8.19 33.77 -23.43
N THR A 30 6.87 33.76 -23.42
CA THR A 30 6.07 33.63 -22.21
C THR A 30 5.52 32.21 -22.08
N VAL A 31 5.48 31.66 -20.86
CA VAL A 31 4.92 30.33 -20.58
C VAL A 31 3.85 30.44 -19.51
N ARG A 32 2.70 29.80 -19.75
CA ARG A 32 1.58 29.68 -18.80
C ARG A 32 1.22 28.22 -18.64
N ILE A 33 1.22 27.78 -17.38
CA ILE A 33 0.78 26.43 -17.00
C ILE A 33 -0.73 26.51 -16.75
N LEU A 34 -1.50 25.72 -17.49
CA LEU A 34 -2.97 25.71 -17.41
C LEU A 34 -3.47 24.67 -16.40
N SER A 35 -2.81 23.51 -16.35
CA SER A 35 -3.11 22.42 -15.43
C SER A 35 -1.90 21.49 -15.30
N PRO A 36 -1.66 20.85 -14.14
CA PRO A 36 -2.31 21.10 -12.86
C PRO A 36 -1.86 22.44 -12.24
N VAL A 37 -2.60 22.91 -11.25
CA VAL A 37 -2.19 24.08 -10.45
C VAL A 37 -0.97 23.76 -9.60
N SER A 38 -0.12 24.75 -9.34
CA SER A 38 1.03 24.58 -8.44
C SER A 38 0.57 24.22 -7.03
N GLY A 39 1.20 23.22 -6.43
CA GLY A 39 0.83 22.62 -5.15
C GLY A 39 -0.15 21.43 -5.26
N ALA A 40 -0.53 21.00 -6.47
CA ALA A 40 -1.43 19.87 -6.65
C ALA A 40 -0.91 18.60 -5.96
N ASN A 41 -1.80 17.95 -5.19
CA ASN A 41 -1.53 16.65 -4.58
C ASN A 41 -1.83 15.53 -5.57
N LEU A 42 -0.87 14.64 -5.76
CA LEU A 42 -0.95 13.49 -6.64
C LEU A 42 -0.83 12.21 -5.82
N SER A 43 -1.63 11.21 -6.16
CA SER A 43 -1.49 9.84 -5.64
C SER A 43 -0.61 8.96 -6.53
N ASN A 44 -0.25 9.46 -7.72
CA ASN A 44 0.56 8.75 -8.73
C ASN A 44 1.93 9.42 -8.92
N THR A 45 2.90 8.65 -9.43
CA THR A 45 4.24 9.15 -9.81
C THR A 45 4.29 9.75 -11.22
N SER A 46 3.14 10.16 -11.77
CA SER A 46 3.02 10.85 -13.05
C SER A 46 1.85 11.84 -13.05
N SER A 47 1.90 12.83 -13.94
CA SER A 47 0.83 13.81 -14.15
C SER A 47 0.79 14.27 -15.61
N THR A 48 -0.41 14.48 -16.15
CA THR A 48 -0.59 15.22 -17.40
C THR A 48 -0.49 16.72 -17.11
N VAL A 49 0.29 17.44 -17.90
CA VAL A 49 0.52 18.88 -17.79
C VAL A 49 0.06 19.55 -19.08
N GLN A 50 -0.77 20.58 -18.96
CA GLN A 50 -1.26 21.42 -20.05
C GLN A 50 -0.60 22.78 -19.96
N VAL A 51 -0.02 23.24 -21.07
CA VAL A 51 0.74 24.49 -21.12
C VAL A 51 0.40 25.29 -22.37
N SER A 52 0.53 26.60 -22.25
CA SER A 52 0.45 27.58 -23.33
C SER A 52 1.72 28.41 -23.33
N ALA A 53 2.40 28.50 -24.46
CA ALA A 53 3.57 29.36 -24.65
C ALA A 53 3.33 30.34 -25.79
N SER A 54 3.79 31.58 -25.66
CA SER A 54 3.61 32.62 -26.69
C SER A 54 4.81 33.53 -26.78
N ASP A 55 5.14 33.96 -28.00
CA ASP A 55 6.23 34.86 -28.32
C ASP A 55 5.85 35.73 -29.53
N ASP A 56 6.37 36.95 -29.63
CA ASP A 56 6.07 37.89 -30.71
C ASP A 56 6.76 37.52 -32.04
N THR A 57 7.91 36.85 -31.97
CA THR A 57 8.66 36.32 -33.13
C THR A 57 8.40 34.83 -33.37
N GLY A 58 7.93 34.13 -32.34
CA GLY A 58 7.43 32.75 -32.41
C GLY A 58 8.21 31.79 -31.54
N VAL A 59 7.49 30.87 -30.91
CA VAL A 59 8.08 29.79 -30.11
C VAL A 59 8.59 28.71 -31.06
N THR A 60 9.90 28.43 -31.00
CA THR A 60 10.58 27.43 -31.84
C THR A 60 10.81 26.12 -31.11
N ARG A 61 10.95 26.17 -29.78
CA ARG A 61 11.19 25.00 -28.94
C ARG A 61 10.49 25.12 -27.60
N LEU A 62 10.02 23.99 -27.10
CA LEU A 62 9.45 23.86 -25.76
C LEU A 62 10.11 22.66 -25.06
N GLY A 63 10.42 22.78 -23.78
CA GLY A 63 10.99 21.70 -22.99
C GLY A 63 10.58 21.80 -21.53
N TYR A 64 10.77 20.71 -20.80
CA TYR A 64 10.57 20.70 -19.36
C TYR A 64 11.74 20.09 -18.60
N ARG A 65 11.94 20.53 -17.37
CA ARG A 65 12.90 19.98 -16.42
C ARG A 65 12.19 19.52 -15.16
N LEU A 66 12.32 18.24 -14.83
CA LEU A 66 11.81 17.68 -13.58
C LEU A 66 12.91 17.67 -12.52
N ASN A 67 12.71 18.42 -11.43
CA ASN A 67 13.67 18.59 -10.35
C ASN A 67 15.05 19.04 -10.91
N ASN A 68 16.11 18.30 -10.58
CA ASN A 68 17.47 18.54 -11.03
C ASN A 68 17.87 17.68 -12.25
N ALA A 69 16.90 17.05 -12.94
CA ALA A 69 17.19 16.26 -14.14
C ALA A 69 17.57 17.16 -15.34
N PRO A 70 18.14 16.62 -16.42
CA PRO A 70 18.27 17.33 -17.69
C PRO A 70 16.90 17.72 -18.27
N GLU A 71 16.89 18.75 -19.11
CA GLU A 71 15.70 19.18 -19.84
C GLU A 71 15.30 18.14 -20.89
N VAL A 72 14.00 17.89 -21.01
CA VAL A 72 13.39 17.02 -22.00
C VAL A 72 12.64 17.88 -23.01
N ALA A 73 12.98 17.77 -24.29
CA ALA A 73 12.30 18.49 -25.36
C ALA A 73 10.89 17.93 -25.60
N LEU A 74 9.94 18.82 -25.83
CA LEU A 74 8.56 18.49 -26.16
C LEU A 74 8.33 18.64 -27.67
N PRO A 75 7.63 17.69 -28.32
CA PRO A 75 7.26 17.83 -29.72
C PRO A 75 6.23 18.95 -29.87
N ILE A 76 6.54 19.97 -30.66
CA ILE A 76 5.67 21.10 -30.96
C ILE A 76 5.72 21.44 -32.45
N THR A 77 4.68 22.09 -32.94
CA THR A 77 4.74 22.85 -34.19
C THR A 77 5.08 24.30 -33.84
N PRO A 78 6.20 24.86 -34.33
CA PRO A 78 6.57 26.25 -34.05
C PRO A 78 5.50 27.25 -34.48
N GLY A 79 5.37 28.34 -33.73
CA GLY A 79 4.41 29.39 -34.03
C GLY A 79 4.30 30.47 -32.94
N PRO A 80 3.53 31.54 -33.19
CA PRO A 80 3.37 32.65 -32.25
C PRO A 80 2.69 32.25 -30.93
N THR A 81 1.90 31.16 -30.95
CA THR A 81 1.32 30.56 -29.76
C THR A 81 1.27 29.05 -29.90
N VAL A 82 1.77 28.35 -28.89
CA VAL A 82 1.85 26.89 -28.82
C VAL A 82 1.07 26.42 -27.59
N ASN A 83 -0.01 25.68 -27.81
CA ASN A 83 -0.76 25.01 -26.76
C ASN A 83 -0.52 23.51 -26.88
N THR A 84 -0.08 22.88 -25.79
CA THR A 84 0.21 21.44 -25.79
C THR A 84 -0.07 20.79 -24.44
N SER A 85 -0.18 19.47 -24.46
CA SER A 85 -0.30 18.63 -23.28
C SER A 85 0.71 17.50 -23.33
N PHE A 86 1.38 17.22 -22.22
CA PHE A 86 2.36 16.14 -22.12
C PHE A 86 2.28 15.45 -20.76
N VAL A 87 2.77 14.22 -20.67
CA VAL A 87 2.85 13.47 -19.42
C VAL A 87 4.25 13.65 -18.84
N VAL A 88 4.33 14.12 -17.60
CA VAL A 88 5.55 14.01 -16.79
C VAL A 88 5.47 12.73 -15.96
N SER A 89 6.50 11.90 -16.05
CA SER A 89 6.64 10.64 -15.32
C SER A 89 7.81 10.71 -14.33
N ASN A 90 7.97 9.68 -13.49
CA ASN A 90 9.06 9.58 -12.50
C ASN A 90 9.02 10.68 -11.43
N LEU A 91 7.83 11.17 -11.09
CA LEU A 91 7.65 12.02 -9.91
C LEU A 91 7.98 11.21 -8.65
N ARG A 92 8.74 11.80 -7.74
CA ARG A 92 9.17 11.18 -6.48
C ARG A 92 8.14 11.43 -5.40
N ILE A 93 8.05 10.56 -4.40
CA ILE A 93 7.26 10.87 -3.19
C ILE A 93 7.75 12.18 -2.57
N GLY A 94 6.80 13.03 -2.19
CA GLY A 94 7.02 14.39 -1.71
C GLY A 94 6.96 15.43 -2.82
N SER A 95 7.67 16.54 -2.58
CA SER A 95 7.64 17.71 -3.46
C SER A 95 8.47 17.49 -4.72
N ASN A 96 7.87 17.69 -5.89
CA ASN A 96 8.53 17.73 -7.18
C ASN A 96 8.38 19.12 -7.80
N THR A 97 9.45 19.66 -8.34
CA THR A 97 9.43 20.94 -9.07
C THR A 97 9.52 20.66 -10.56
N LEU A 98 8.56 21.14 -11.32
CA LEU A 98 8.57 21.08 -12.79
C LEU A 98 8.77 22.49 -13.32
N VAL A 99 9.81 22.69 -14.13
CA VAL A 99 10.08 23.94 -14.86
C VAL A 99 9.81 23.70 -16.34
N ILE A 100 8.98 24.51 -16.96
CA ILE A 100 8.70 24.48 -18.40
C ILE A 100 9.31 25.72 -19.03
N SER A 101 10.10 25.52 -20.07
CA SER A 101 10.81 26.59 -20.78
C SER A 101 10.41 26.62 -22.25
N ALA A 102 10.16 27.81 -22.77
CA ALA A 102 9.95 28.07 -24.20
C ALA A 102 11.14 28.88 -24.74
N TYR A 103 11.47 28.67 -26.01
CA TYR A 103 12.57 29.33 -26.70
C TYR A 103 12.11 29.88 -28.04
N ASP A 104 12.68 31.01 -28.45
CA ASP A 104 12.48 31.62 -29.78
C ASP A 104 13.62 31.25 -30.76
N ALA A 105 13.68 31.90 -31.92
CA ALA A 105 14.70 31.65 -32.93
C ALA A 105 16.07 32.27 -32.55
N GLU A 106 16.05 33.36 -31.80
CA GLU A 106 17.22 34.09 -31.29
C GLU A 106 17.86 33.40 -30.08
N GLY A 107 17.22 32.36 -29.55
CA GLY A 107 17.70 31.57 -28.41
C GLY A 107 17.35 32.19 -27.04
N ARG A 108 16.52 33.23 -27.01
CA ARG A 108 15.95 33.77 -25.77
C ARG A 108 14.95 32.76 -25.20
N SER A 109 14.77 32.81 -23.88
CA SER A 109 13.90 31.84 -23.21
C SER A 109 13.14 32.46 -22.07
N GLY A 110 11.86 32.10 -21.94
CA GLY A 110 11.11 32.32 -20.71
C GLY A 110 10.54 31.02 -20.18
N SER A 111 10.22 31.02 -18.89
CA SER A 111 9.82 29.80 -18.19
C SER A 111 8.72 30.03 -17.16
N ALA A 112 8.02 28.95 -16.84
CA ALA A 112 7.09 28.87 -15.72
C ALA A 112 7.41 27.63 -14.89
N SER A 113 7.10 27.65 -13.60
CA SER A 113 7.29 26.50 -12.73
C SER A 113 6.02 26.17 -11.94
N LEU A 114 5.87 24.89 -11.63
CA LEU A 114 4.84 24.40 -10.71
C LEU A 114 5.47 23.39 -9.75
N THR A 115 4.87 23.25 -8.56
CA THR A 115 5.20 22.19 -7.61
C THR A 115 4.11 21.12 -7.63
N LEU A 116 4.49 19.84 -7.66
CA LEU A 116 3.60 18.68 -7.50
C LEU A 116 3.93 17.96 -6.20
N GLN A 117 2.95 17.75 -5.34
CA GLN A 117 3.11 16.98 -4.12
C GLN A 117 2.65 15.55 -4.36
N VAL A 118 3.56 14.60 -4.51
CA VAL A 118 3.18 13.18 -4.58
C VAL A 118 3.09 12.64 -3.16
N SER A 119 1.90 12.31 -2.71
CA SER A 119 1.73 11.68 -1.39
C SER A 119 1.90 10.18 -1.51
N SER A 120 2.68 9.55 -0.62
CA SER A 120 2.55 8.11 -0.42
C SER A 120 1.24 7.87 0.33
N SER A 121 0.33 7.08 -0.23
CA SER A 121 -0.87 6.67 0.49
C SER A 121 -0.51 5.80 1.71
N THR A 122 0.68 5.19 1.75
CA THR A 122 1.12 4.36 2.88
C THR A 122 1.14 5.13 4.20
N PRO A 123 0.34 4.72 5.19
CA PRO A 123 0.36 5.29 6.53
C PRO A 123 1.72 5.04 7.17
N THR A 124 2.35 6.08 7.71
CA THR A 124 3.56 5.92 8.52
C THR A 124 3.26 5.47 9.94
N SER A 125 1.99 5.55 10.37
CA SER A 125 1.53 5.17 11.70
C SER A 125 0.37 4.18 11.64
N TYR A 126 0.27 3.36 12.68
CA TYR A 126 -0.78 2.40 12.93
C TYR A 126 -0.96 2.29 14.46
N PRO A 127 -2.13 1.86 14.94
CA PRO A 127 -2.33 1.72 16.39
C PRO A 127 -1.40 0.65 16.95
N ILE A 128 -0.48 1.07 17.82
CA ILE A 128 0.35 0.17 18.63
C ILE A 128 -0.26 0.14 20.04
N PRO A 129 -0.65 -1.04 20.56
CA PRO A 129 -1.12 -1.15 21.94
C PRO A 129 -0.11 -0.60 22.96
N SER A 130 -0.59 -0.02 24.05
CA SER A 130 0.25 0.54 25.11
C SER A 130 0.72 -0.53 26.10
N GLY A 131 1.83 -0.26 26.78
CA GLY A 131 2.41 -1.15 27.80
C GLY A 131 3.85 -0.75 28.16
N PRO A 132 4.47 -1.41 29.15
CA PRO A 132 5.89 -1.23 29.42
C PRO A 132 6.71 -1.46 28.16
N THR A 133 7.44 -0.42 27.73
CA THR A 133 8.03 -0.35 26.39
C THR A 133 9.55 -0.48 26.45
N PHE A 134 10.09 -1.32 25.58
CA PHE A 134 11.52 -1.49 25.35
C PHE A 134 11.86 -1.23 23.89
N TYR A 135 13.13 -0.96 23.60
CA TYR A 135 13.60 -0.53 22.29
C TYR A 135 14.74 -1.41 21.77
N VAL A 136 14.67 -1.68 20.48
CA VAL A 136 15.78 -2.21 19.66
C VAL A 136 16.09 -1.19 18.57
N GLY A 137 17.37 -0.98 18.26
CA GLY A 137 17.78 0.01 17.27
C GLY A 137 19.12 -0.31 16.62
N PRO A 138 19.37 0.16 15.38
CA PRO A 138 20.71 0.11 14.80
C PRO A 138 21.69 0.90 15.67
N GLY A 139 22.84 0.32 15.97
CA GLY A 139 23.83 0.92 16.89
C GLY A 139 23.53 0.68 18.38
N GLY A 140 22.47 -0.05 18.72
CA GLY A 140 22.22 -0.55 20.06
C GLY A 140 23.25 -1.60 20.52
N SER A 141 23.15 -2.02 21.78
CA SER A 141 23.97 -3.09 22.35
C SER A 141 23.11 -4.02 23.20
N ASN A 142 23.31 -5.33 23.07
CA ASN A 142 22.62 -6.32 23.91
C ASN A 142 23.07 -6.28 25.39
N ALA A 143 24.09 -5.48 25.72
CA ALA A 143 24.45 -5.16 27.10
C ALA A 143 23.66 -3.96 27.67
N ASN A 144 22.88 -3.26 26.85
CA ASN A 144 22.03 -2.15 27.31
C ASN A 144 20.78 -2.65 28.04
N ASP A 145 20.02 -1.72 28.62
CA ASP A 145 18.80 -1.98 29.37
C ASP A 145 17.52 -2.01 28.50
N GLY A 146 17.63 -1.68 27.21
CA GLY A 146 16.48 -1.65 26.30
C GLY A 146 15.64 -0.38 26.44
N SER A 147 16.15 0.65 27.13
CA SER A 147 15.57 2.00 27.09
C SER A 147 15.70 2.62 25.69
N ARG A 148 15.00 3.72 25.44
CA ARG A 148 15.07 4.39 24.13
C ARG A 148 16.44 5.00 23.86
N GLU A 149 17.09 5.49 24.90
CA GLU A 149 18.43 6.09 24.87
C GLU A 149 19.53 5.03 24.79
N ARG A 150 19.27 3.84 25.34
CA ARG A 150 20.17 2.69 25.31
C ARG A 150 19.41 1.46 24.80
N PRO A 151 19.08 1.40 23.50
CA PRO A 151 18.33 0.28 22.96
C PRO A 151 19.19 -0.98 22.88
N TRP A 152 18.53 -2.13 22.86
CA TRP A 152 19.18 -3.40 22.51
C TRP A 152 19.57 -3.44 21.02
N ALA A 153 20.49 -4.33 20.66
CA ALA A 153 21.00 -4.42 19.29
C ALA A 153 20.12 -5.29 18.38
N THR A 154 19.64 -6.45 18.89
CA THR A 154 18.94 -7.44 18.07
C THR A 154 17.53 -7.72 18.56
N ILE A 155 16.62 -7.97 17.61
CA ILE A 155 15.21 -8.20 17.88
C ILE A 155 15.05 -9.54 18.60
N THR A 156 15.76 -10.58 18.17
CA THR A 156 15.71 -11.90 18.81
C THR A 156 16.13 -11.84 20.29
N PHE A 157 17.17 -11.05 20.60
CA PHE A 157 17.62 -10.87 21.97
C PHE A 157 16.52 -10.22 22.84
N ALA A 158 15.90 -9.16 22.32
CA ALA A 158 14.82 -8.48 23.01
C ALA A 158 13.58 -9.36 23.17
N ALA A 159 13.15 -10.04 22.10
CA ALA A 159 11.97 -10.89 22.07
C ALA A 159 12.03 -12.00 23.13
N ALA A 160 13.19 -12.61 23.35
CA ALA A 160 13.40 -13.63 24.38
C ALA A 160 13.19 -13.15 25.83
N ARG A 161 13.10 -11.83 26.06
CA ARG A 161 12.98 -11.21 27.39
C ARG A 161 11.62 -10.61 27.67
N LEU A 162 10.76 -10.51 26.66
CA LEU A 162 9.44 -9.91 26.81
C LEU A 162 8.54 -10.80 27.69
N LYS A 163 7.70 -10.13 28.46
CA LYS A 163 6.67 -10.71 29.33
C LYS A 163 5.29 -10.27 28.84
N PRO A 164 4.21 -10.99 29.22
CA PRO A 164 2.84 -10.61 28.89
C PRO A 164 2.56 -9.11 29.14
N GLY A 165 1.98 -8.43 28.14
CA GLY A 165 1.63 -7.01 28.20
C GLY A 165 2.76 -6.04 27.86
N GLN A 166 3.96 -6.52 27.57
CA GLN A 166 5.09 -5.67 27.19
C GLN A 166 5.13 -5.39 25.68
N VAL A 167 5.69 -4.23 25.35
CA VAL A 167 5.84 -3.73 23.98
C VAL A 167 7.31 -3.61 23.64
N LEU A 168 7.72 -4.18 22.50
CA LEU A 168 9.02 -3.95 21.89
C LEU A 168 8.84 -3.04 20.66
N ARG A 169 9.45 -1.86 20.72
CA ARG A 169 9.50 -0.89 19.63
C ARG A 169 10.83 -1.02 18.90
N VAL A 170 10.78 -1.38 17.63
CA VAL A 170 11.97 -1.57 16.80
C VAL A 170 12.17 -0.30 15.97
N LEU A 171 13.23 0.45 16.28
CA LEU A 171 13.54 1.72 15.65
C LEU A 171 13.87 1.53 14.15
N PRO A 172 13.70 2.59 13.33
CA PRO A 172 14.03 2.54 11.90
C PRO A 172 15.44 2.03 11.62
N GLY A 173 15.56 1.14 10.64
CA GLY A 173 16.85 0.62 10.18
C GLY A 173 16.76 -0.82 9.67
N THR A 174 17.91 -1.35 9.24
CA THR A 174 18.04 -2.70 8.70
C THR A 174 18.57 -3.67 9.74
N TYR A 175 17.88 -4.80 9.90
CA TYR A 175 18.20 -5.88 10.81
C TYR A 175 18.44 -7.15 10.00
N ASN A 176 19.72 -7.53 9.89
CA ASN A 176 20.13 -8.76 9.21
C ASN A 176 20.07 -9.95 10.17
N GLU A 177 18.87 -10.43 10.46
CA GLU A 177 18.63 -11.57 11.35
C GLU A 177 17.39 -12.36 10.92
N SER A 178 17.32 -13.62 11.35
CA SER A 178 16.08 -14.40 11.40
C SER A 178 15.53 -14.26 12.82
N VAL A 179 14.38 -13.58 12.95
CA VAL A 179 13.83 -13.23 14.26
C VAL A 179 13.11 -14.43 14.87
N SER A 180 13.49 -14.83 16.10
CA SER A 180 12.80 -15.89 16.82
C SER A 180 12.00 -15.35 18.01
N VAL A 181 10.73 -15.76 18.12
CA VAL A 181 9.81 -15.38 19.20
C VAL A 181 9.19 -16.63 19.84
N SER A 182 9.73 -17.06 20.97
CA SER A 182 9.25 -18.24 21.72
C SER A 182 8.39 -17.90 22.94
N VAL A 183 8.42 -16.65 23.39
CA VAL A 183 7.62 -16.17 24.53
C VAL A 183 6.14 -16.05 24.17
N SER A 184 5.27 -16.24 25.15
CA SER A 184 3.82 -16.11 24.97
C SER A 184 3.25 -14.99 25.85
N GLY A 185 2.31 -14.24 25.29
CA GLY A 185 1.42 -13.38 26.05
C GLY A 185 0.22 -14.15 26.62
N THR A 186 -0.79 -13.40 27.04
CA THR A 186 -2.12 -13.93 27.38
C THR A 186 -3.20 -13.18 26.59
N ALA A 187 -4.44 -13.64 26.69
CA ALA A 187 -5.58 -12.99 26.05
C ALA A 187 -5.73 -11.51 26.47
N SER A 188 -5.49 -11.19 27.75
CA SER A 188 -5.58 -9.82 28.29
C SER A 188 -4.26 -9.05 28.26
N GLN A 189 -3.12 -9.74 28.12
CA GLN A 189 -1.78 -9.15 28.15
C GLN A 189 -0.93 -9.74 27.03
N ARG A 190 -1.24 -9.33 25.80
CA ARG A 190 -0.51 -9.74 24.60
C ARG A 190 0.92 -9.17 24.62
N ILE A 191 1.84 -9.88 23.98
CA ILE A 191 3.17 -9.33 23.70
C ILE A 191 3.10 -8.62 22.36
N VAL A 192 3.59 -7.37 22.29
CA VAL A 192 3.60 -6.60 21.05
C VAL A 192 5.04 -6.39 20.61
N ILE A 193 5.35 -6.76 19.37
CA ILE A 193 6.61 -6.45 18.72
C ILE A 193 6.25 -5.65 17.47
N ALA A 194 6.67 -4.39 17.44
CA ALA A 194 6.22 -3.44 16.43
C ALA A 194 7.38 -2.59 15.90
N SER A 195 7.39 -2.37 14.57
CA SER A 195 8.24 -1.35 13.96
C SER A 195 7.80 0.04 14.45
N ASP A 196 8.72 0.87 14.94
CA ASP A 196 8.37 2.17 15.54
C ASP A 196 7.59 3.08 14.58
N SER A 197 7.93 2.99 13.29
CA SER A 197 7.18 3.55 12.16
C SER A 197 6.90 2.45 11.14
N ARG A 198 5.74 2.47 10.48
CA ARG A 198 5.37 1.43 9.49
C ARG A 198 6.46 1.26 8.43
N TRP A 199 6.93 0.02 8.29
CA TRP A 199 7.93 -0.47 7.35
C TRP A 199 9.35 0.11 7.52
N ALA A 200 9.58 0.85 8.60
CA ALA A 200 10.87 1.47 8.87
C ALA A 200 11.90 0.50 9.49
N ALA A 201 11.44 -0.50 10.25
CA ALA A 201 12.27 -1.62 10.69
C ALA A 201 12.25 -2.72 9.62
N LYS A 202 13.39 -2.91 8.96
CA LYS A 202 13.57 -3.76 7.79
C LYS A 202 14.32 -5.02 8.16
N ILE A 203 13.62 -6.14 8.24
CA ILE A 203 14.21 -7.44 8.53
C ILE A 203 14.62 -8.08 7.20
N ASN A 204 15.90 -8.43 7.11
CA ASN A 204 16.45 -9.17 5.99
C ASN A 204 17.06 -10.47 6.50
N ALA A 205 16.51 -11.61 6.10
CA ALA A 205 16.84 -12.92 6.65
C ALA A 205 17.46 -13.87 5.59
N PRO A 206 18.56 -13.48 4.92
CA PRO A 206 19.08 -14.19 3.76
C PRO A 206 19.52 -15.62 4.11
N GLY A 207 19.11 -16.58 3.30
CA GLY A 207 19.50 -17.99 3.45
C GLY A 207 18.86 -18.72 4.63
N THR A 208 17.98 -18.05 5.40
CA THR A 208 17.24 -18.65 6.51
C THR A 208 15.82 -18.98 6.06
N LEU A 209 15.21 -20.01 6.66
CA LEU A 209 13.86 -20.44 6.29
C LEU A 209 12.82 -19.34 6.58
N PHE A 210 12.98 -18.61 7.68
CA PHE A 210 11.96 -17.71 8.21
C PHE A 210 12.53 -16.30 8.45
N GLY A 211 11.78 -15.27 8.05
CA GLY A 211 12.09 -13.90 8.45
C GLY A 211 11.79 -13.67 9.93
N ILE A 212 10.55 -14.00 10.34
CA ILE A 212 10.10 -13.98 11.73
C ILE A 212 9.41 -15.32 12.05
N ASP A 213 9.99 -16.09 12.97
CA ASP A 213 9.51 -17.38 13.48
C ASP A 213 8.82 -17.19 14.84
N VAL A 214 7.47 -17.22 14.85
CA VAL A 214 6.66 -17.03 16.06
C VAL A 214 6.14 -18.37 16.57
N ARG A 215 6.76 -18.87 17.64
CA ARG A 215 6.41 -20.14 18.31
C ARG A 215 5.51 -19.96 19.53
N GLY A 216 5.55 -18.78 20.14
CA GLY A 216 4.65 -18.42 21.24
C GLY A 216 3.21 -18.18 20.79
N SER A 217 2.34 -17.85 21.75
CA SER A 217 0.94 -17.48 21.54
C SER A 217 0.66 -16.06 22.03
N TYR A 218 -0.43 -15.45 21.56
CA TYR A 218 -0.83 -14.08 21.93
C TYR A 218 0.26 -13.03 21.65
N VAL A 219 0.96 -13.18 20.52
CA VAL A 219 1.97 -12.24 20.02
C VAL A 219 1.40 -11.43 18.85
N ASP A 220 1.64 -10.11 18.89
CA ASP A 220 1.35 -9.19 17.80
C ASP A 220 2.65 -8.79 17.10
N ILE A 221 2.78 -9.07 15.81
CA ILE A 221 3.88 -8.63 14.94
C ILE A 221 3.34 -7.55 14.02
N ILE A 222 3.83 -6.32 14.19
CA ILE A 222 3.20 -5.16 13.56
C ILE A 222 4.19 -4.32 12.75
N GLY A 223 3.80 -4.01 11.52
CA GLY A 223 4.38 -2.93 10.72
C GLY A 223 5.80 -3.12 10.24
N PHE A 224 6.35 -4.34 10.22
CA PHE A 224 7.70 -4.59 9.70
C PHE A 224 7.74 -4.62 8.18
N GLU A 225 8.90 -4.28 7.61
CA GLU A 225 9.30 -4.72 6.26
C GLU A 225 10.12 -6.02 6.41
N VAL A 226 9.78 -7.09 5.69
CA VAL A 226 10.41 -8.42 5.85
C VAL A 226 10.76 -9.03 4.49
N THR A 227 12.02 -9.44 4.32
CA THR A 227 12.53 -10.03 3.07
C THR A 227 13.64 -11.06 3.30
N GLY A 228 14.07 -11.71 2.21
CA GLY A 228 15.28 -12.54 2.16
C GLY A 228 15.13 -14.00 2.62
N ALA A 229 14.02 -14.36 3.27
CA ALA A 229 13.79 -15.72 3.75
C ALA A 229 13.54 -16.72 2.59
N THR A 230 13.84 -17.99 2.82
CA THR A 230 13.80 -19.07 1.82
C THR A 230 12.60 -20.00 1.93
N ASN A 231 11.70 -19.77 2.90
CA ASN A 231 10.43 -20.50 3.00
C ASN A 231 9.26 -19.56 3.32
N SER A 232 9.31 -18.87 4.46
CA SER A 232 8.24 -17.95 4.87
C SER A 232 8.76 -16.61 5.38
N GLY A 233 8.09 -15.52 5.05
CA GLY A 233 8.46 -14.20 5.57
C GLY A 233 8.16 -14.10 7.06
N ILE A 234 6.89 -14.30 7.42
CA ILE A 234 6.42 -14.34 8.81
C ILE A 234 5.62 -15.63 9.01
N ILE A 235 5.97 -16.44 10.00
CA ILE A 235 5.31 -17.72 10.28
C ILE A 235 4.88 -17.82 11.74
N SER A 236 3.69 -18.37 11.95
CA SER A 236 3.15 -18.72 13.27
C SER A 236 3.02 -20.23 13.44
N TRP A 237 3.40 -20.71 14.61
CA TRP A 237 3.15 -22.07 15.09
C TRP A 237 2.12 -22.12 16.22
N GLY A 238 1.97 -21.02 16.97
CA GLY A 238 1.03 -20.91 18.09
C GLY A 238 -0.32 -20.30 17.72
N PRO A 239 -1.37 -20.51 18.56
CA PRO A 239 -2.68 -19.88 18.39
C PRO A 239 -2.70 -18.42 18.80
N TYR A 240 -3.76 -17.73 18.39
CA TYR A 240 -4.08 -16.36 18.79
C TYR A 240 -3.01 -15.31 18.43
N ASN A 241 -2.10 -15.57 17.51
CA ASN A 241 -1.11 -14.60 17.03
C ASN A 241 -1.70 -13.66 15.97
N ARG A 242 -1.19 -12.43 15.88
CA ARG A 242 -1.65 -11.45 14.90
C ARG A 242 -0.47 -10.87 14.12
N PHE A 243 -0.55 -10.92 12.80
CA PHE A 243 0.42 -10.33 11.89
C PHE A 243 -0.26 -9.18 11.15
N MET A 244 0.09 -7.96 11.54
CA MET A 244 -0.66 -6.76 11.19
C MET A 244 0.20 -5.72 10.47
N PHE A 245 -0.30 -5.16 9.37
CA PHE A 245 0.30 -4.03 8.67
C PHE A 245 1.74 -4.25 8.16
N ASN A 246 2.20 -5.50 8.03
CA ASN A 246 3.55 -5.81 7.57
C ASN A 246 3.66 -5.70 6.04
N HIS A 247 4.86 -5.46 5.56
CA HIS A 247 5.23 -5.53 4.15
C HIS A 247 6.19 -6.70 3.97
N VAL A 248 5.76 -7.74 3.27
CA VAL A 248 6.52 -8.98 3.13
C VAL A 248 6.75 -9.25 1.65
N TYR A 249 8.01 -9.32 1.24
CA TYR A 249 8.35 -9.54 -0.16
C TYR A 249 9.68 -10.22 -0.40
N GLY A 250 9.89 -10.74 -1.61
CA GLY A 250 11.15 -11.35 -2.01
C GLY A 250 11.46 -12.66 -1.28
N ILE A 251 10.43 -13.39 -0.87
CA ILE A 251 10.57 -14.69 -0.18
C ILE A 251 10.83 -15.77 -1.23
N ARG A 252 11.95 -16.49 -1.10
CA ARG A 252 12.44 -17.47 -2.09
C ARG A 252 12.07 -18.91 -1.73
N ALA A 253 10.78 -19.10 -1.43
CA ALA A 253 10.20 -20.42 -1.18
C ALA A 253 10.40 -21.40 -2.34
N GLN A 254 10.66 -22.66 -2.02
CA GLN A 254 10.80 -23.74 -2.99
C GLN A 254 9.46 -24.43 -3.21
N CYS A 255 9.18 -24.86 -4.45
CA CYS A 255 7.94 -25.56 -4.78
C CYS A 255 8.09 -27.05 -4.49
N ASP A 256 8.39 -27.36 -3.24
CA ASP A 256 8.59 -28.71 -2.72
C ASP A 256 7.45 -29.10 -1.76
N THR A 257 7.62 -30.18 -1.02
CA THR A 257 6.62 -30.65 -0.06
C THR A 257 6.38 -29.70 1.11
N ASN A 258 7.36 -28.86 1.47
CA ASN A 258 7.24 -27.87 2.53
C ASN A 258 6.48 -26.62 2.07
N GLY A 259 6.56 -26.31 0.76
CA GLY A 259 5.93 -25.13 0.19
C GLY A 259 6.51 -23.84 0.77
N GLY A 260 5.67 -22.82 0.93
CA GLY A 260 6.03 -21.59 1.64
C GLY A 260 5.03 -20.47 1.45
N ALA A 261 5.16 -19.39 2.21
CA ALA A 261 4.30 -18.23 2.03
C ALA A 261 4.93 -16.92 2.50
N GLY A 262 4.42 -15.78 2.02
CA GLY A 262 4.81 -14.49 2.60
C GLY A 262 4.43 -14.43 4.09
N VAL A 263 3.14 -14.61 4.38
CA VAL A 263 2.59 -14.63 5.75
C VAL A 263 1.85 -15.94 5.99
N ASN A 264 2.20 -16.65 7.06
CA ASN A 264 1.82 -18.05 7.25
C ASN A 264 1.31 -18.35 8.67
N MET A 265 0.06 -18.76 8.82
CA MET A 265 -0.47 -19.43 10.02
C MET A 265 -0.39 -20.93 9.77
N SER A 266 0.77 -21.53 10.07
CA SER A 266 1.16 -22.84 9.51
C SER A 266 0.55 -24.02 10.24
N SER A 267 0.40 -23.94 11.56
CA SER A 267 0.08 -25.11 12.38
C SER A 267 -1.40 -25.52 12.28
N PRO A 268 -1.73 -26.77 11.85
CA PRO A 268 -3.10 -27.28 11.84
C PRO A 268 -3.72 -27.44 13.24
N ASP A 269 -2.88 -27.59 14.26
CA ASP A 269 -3.33 -27.73 15.66
C ASP A 269 -3.50 -26.39 16.38
N SER A 270 -3.18 -25.28 15.70
CA SER A 270 -3.38 -23.93 16.17
C SER A 270 -4.83 -23.45 15.93
N SER A 271 -5.12 -22.17 16.22
CA SER A 271 -6.40 -21.54 15.92
C SER A 271 -6.36 -20.01 16.10
N ASP A 272 -7.39 -19.34 15.58
CA ASP A 272 -7.71 -17.93 15.91
C ASP A 272 -6.58 -16.94 15.59
N GLY A 273 -5.78 -17.25 14.56
CA GLY A 273 -4.75 -16.37 14.02
C GLY A 273 -5.34 -15.23 13.18
N VAL A 274 -4.71 -14.06 13.21
CA VAL A 274 -5.15 -12.88 12.43
C VAL A 274 -4.04 -12.42 11.50
N MET A 275 -4.38 -12.20 10.23
CA MET A 275 -3.53 -11.54 9.25
C MET A 275 -4.27 -10.33 8.69
N LEU A 276 -3.87 -9.14 9.12
CA LEU A 276 -4.60 -7.90 8.87
C LEU A 276 -3.72 -6.86 8.18
N GLY A 277 -4.17 -6.31 7.05
CA GLY A 277 -3.54 -5.13 6.46
C GLY A 277 -2.12 -5.35 5.92
N ASN A 278 -1.72 -6.59 5.67
CA ASN A 278 -0.38 -6.90 5.16
C ASN A 278 -0.30 -6.62 3.65
N LEU A 279 0.84 -6.08 3.22
CA LEU A 279 1.24 -5.99 1.82
C LEU A 279 2.16 -7.17 1.51
N VAL A 280 1.74 -8.09 0.65
CA VAL A 280 2.49 -9.33 0.39
C VAL A 280 2.70 -9.51 -1.11
N HIS A 281 3.95 -9.52 -1.56
CA HIS A 281 4.23 -9.68 -2.99
C HIS A 281 5.58 -10.31 -3.29
N ASP A 282 5.81 -10.70 -4.55
CA ASP A 282 7.07 -11.32 -4.98
C ASP A 282 7.43 -12.54 -4.14
N ILE A 283 6.49 -13.48 -4.06
CA ILE A 283 6.63 -14.71 -3.28
C ILE A 283 6.87 -15.90 -4.19
N GLY A 284 8.03 -16.55 -4.01
CA GLY A 284 8.55 -17.62 -4.87
C GLY A 284 9.34 -17.08 -6.07
N ASP A 285 9.96 -18.00 -6.82
CA ASP A 285 10.57 -17.67 -8.12
C ASP A 285 9.49 -17.52 -9.19
N LEU A 286 9.17 -16.27 -9.56
CA LEU A 286 8.12 -15.94 -10.52
C LEU A 286 8.48 -16.35 -11.96
N ASN A 287 9.77 -16.53 -12.26
CA ASN A 287 10.21 -16.97 -13.59
C ASN A 287 10.03 -18.48 -13.78
N ALA A 288 9.87 -19.24 -12.70
CA ALA A 288 9.68 -20.68 -12.71
C ALA A 288 8.20 -21.09 -12.92
N GLY A 289 7.34 -20.16 -13.35
CA GLY A 289 5.91 -20.41 -13.57
C GLY A 289 5.13 -20.66 -12.29
N SER A 290 3.86 -21.04 -12.42
CA SER A 290 2.96 -21.21 -11.28
C SER A 290 3.32 -22.41 -10.39
N CYS A 291 2.93 -22.34 -9.11
CA CYS A 291 3.13 -23.42 -8.12
C CYS A 291 1.95 -23.47 -7.16
N THR A 292 1.45 -24.66 -6.86
CA THR A 292 0.28 -24.85 -5.97
C THR A 292 0.64 -24.89 -4.48
N ARG A 293 1.90 -24.66 -4.11
CA ARG A 293 2.42 -24.81 -2.74
C ARG A 293 3.10 -23.56 -2.18
N ILE A 294 3.25 -22.51 -3.00
CA ILE A 294 3.90 -21.25 -2.61
C ILE A 294 2.87 -20.13 -2.72
N HIS A 295 2.51 -19.49 -1.61
CA HIS A 295 1.35 -18.57 -1.56
C HIS A 295 1.72 -17.20 -1.01
N GLY A 296 0.90 -16.17 -1.26
CA GLY A 296 1.07 -14.90 -0.56
C GLY A 296 0.77 -15.04 0.93
N ILE A 297 -0.49 -15.32 1.21
CA ILE A 297 -1.03 -15.55 2.53
C ILE A 297 -1.53 -17.00 2.65
N TYR A 298 -1.12 -17.67 3.73
CA TYR A 298 -1.48 -19.05 4.01
C TYR A 298 -2.14 -19.19 5.38
N GLN A 299 -3.44 -19.47 5.40
CA GLN A 299 -4.20 -19.74 6.62
C GLN A 299 -4.43 -21.26 6.77
N GLY A 300 -3.60 -21.92 7.58
CA GLY A 300 -3.66 -23.37 7.82
C GLY A 300 -4.49 -23.78 9.04
N ALA A 301 -4.79 -22.84 9.94
CA ALA A 301 -5.48 -23.10 11.21
C ALA A 301 -6.98 -22.75 11.16
N PRO A 302 -7.84 -23.38 11.98
CA PRO A 302 -9.25 -23.03 12.12
C PRO A 302 -9.47 -21.63 12.72
N ARG A 303 -10.65 -21.06 12.43
CA ARG A 303 -11.14 -19.76 12.98
C ARG A 303 -10.21 -18.57 12.71
N GLY A 304 -9.40 -18.66 11.67
CA GLY A 304 -8.52 -17.57 11.26
C GLY A 304 -9.28 -16.37 10.71
N THR A 305 -8.62 -15.21 10.73
CA THR A 305 -9.12 -13.97 10.13
C THR A 305 -8.07 -13.41 9.16
N VAL A 306 -8.43 -13.23 7.90
CA VAL A 306 -7.58 -12.69 6.82
C VAL A 306 -8.26 -11.46 6.24
N GLN A 307 -7.77 -10.28 6.62
CA GLN A 307 -8.49 -9.02 6.38
C GLN A 307 -7.61 -7.90 5.82
N ASN A 308 -8.16 -7.07 4.95
CA ASN A 308 -7.48 -5.87 4.40
C ASN A 308 -6.12 -6.13 3.76
N ASN A 309 -5.78 -7.37 3.41
CA ASN A 309 -4.46 -7.63 2.85
C ASN A 309 -4.45 -7.28 1.36
N VAL A 310 -3.29 -6.86 0.88
CA VAL A 310 -3.02 -6.66 -0.55
C VAL A 310 -1.99 -7.71 -0.96
N THR A 311 -2.35 -8.60 -1.88
CA THR A 311 -1.48 -9.70 -2.32
C THR A 311 -1.33 -9.73 -3.84
N TYR A 312 -0.10 -9.70 -4.35
CA TYR A 312 0.14 -9.80 -5.79
C TYR A 312 1.47 -10.45 -6.15
N ARG A 313 1.61 -10.91 -7.40
CA ARG A 313 2.85 -11.55 -7.89
C ARG A 313 3.35 -12.64 -6.94
N THR A 314 2.44 -13.53 -6.56
CA THR A 314 2.77 -14.75 -5.83
C THR A 314 2.77 -15.93 -6.79
N ARG A 315 3.69 -16.89 -6.60
CA ARG A 315 3.82 -18.05 -7.48
C ARG A 315 2.57 -18.95 -7.49
N GLY A 316 1.83 -18.97 -6.40
CA GLY A 316 0.58 -19.71 -6.24
C GLY A 316 -0.63 -18.81 -6.12
N PHE A 317 -1.43 -19.07 -5.10
CA PHE A 317 -2.55 -18.20 -4.75
C PHE A 317 -2.07 -16.99 -3.96
N GLY A 318 -2.68 -15.82 -4.21
CA GLY A 318 -2.49 -14.64 -3.37
C GLY A 318 -2.89 -14.92 -1.92
N ILE A 319 -4.06 -15.52 -1.73
CA ILE A 319 -4.57 -15.99 -0.43
C ILE A 319 -5.02 -17.45 -0.58
N THR A 320 -4.56 -18.33 0.29
CA THR A 320 -5.07 -19.70 0.36
C THR A 320 -5.39 -20.10 1.78
N THR A 321 -6.36 -21.00 1.91
CA THR A 321 -6.54 -21.80 3.12
C THR A 321 -6.28 -23.25 2.82
N TRP A 322 -5.75 -23.97 3.80
CA TRP A 322 -5.48 -25.40 3.69
C TRP A 322 -5.34 -26.00 5.09
N HIS A 323 -4.77 -27.21 5.21
CA HIS A 323 -4.58 -27.88 6.49
C HIS A 323 -5.91 -28.01 7.26
N ALA A 324 -5.99 -27.51 8.49
CA ALA A 324 -7.16 -27.56 9.35
C ALA A 324 -8.07 -26.31 9.24
N ALA A 325 -7.95 -25.54 8.17
CA ALA A 325 -8.78 -24.36 7.95
C ALA A 325 -10.27 -24.71 7.88
N THR A 326 -11.01 -24.20 8.86
CA THR A 326 -12.47 -24.23 8.91
C THR A 326 -12.94 -22.99 9.67
N ALA A 327 -14.15 -22.50 9.36
CA ALA A 327 -14.69 -21.28 9.94
C ALA A 327 -13.77 -20.04 9.82
N VAL A 328 -13.06 -19.91 8.70
CA VAL A 328 -12.16 -18.77 8.45
C VAL A 328 -12.94 -17.59 7.86
N THR A 329 -12.61 -16.38 8.30
CA THR A 329 -13.10 -15.12 7.73
C THR A 329 -12.04 -14.55 6.78
N ILE A 330 -12.40 -14.33 5.52
CA ILE A 330 -11.56 -13.72 4.49
C ILE A 330 -12.31 -12.50 3.95
N THR A 331 -12.02 -11.32 4.48
CA THR A 331 -12.78 -10.11 4.12
C THR A 331 -11.93 -8.92 3.69
N ASN A 332 -12.46 -8.15 2.74
CA ASN A 332 -11.88 -6.86 2.34
C ASN A 332 -10.43 -6.94 1.83
N ASN A 333 -10.02 -8.05 1.22
CA ASN A 333 -8.68 -8.19 0.65
C ASN A 333 -8.66 -7.74 -0.83
N LEU A 334 -7.48 -7.38 -1.32
CA LEU A 334 -7.18 -7.22 -2.74
C LEU A 334 -6.19 -8.30 -3.16
N SER A 335 -6.55 -9.12 -4.15
CA SER A 335 -5.64 -10.13 -4.71
C SER A 335 -5.56 -10.05 -6.23
N PHE A 336 -4.37 -9.78 -6.78
CA PHE A 336 -4.19 -9.60 -8.22
C PHE A 336 -2.87 -10.12 -8.78
N ALA A 337 -2.83 -10.38 -10.09
CA ALA A 337 -1.60 -10.74 -10.82
C ALA A 337 -0.77 -11.87 -10.17
N ASN A 338 -1.43 -12.86 -9.56
CA ASN A 338 -0.78 -14.06 -9.04
C ASN A 338 -0.69 -15.13 -10.13
N LEU A 339 0.34 -15.98 -10.08
CA LEU A 339 0.60 -16.95 -11.15
C LEU A 339 -0.35 -18.16 -11.13
N TYR A 340 -1.04 -18.44 -10.03
CA TYR A 340 -2.04 -19.52 -9.98
C TYR A 340 -3.46 -19.03 -9.72
N GLY A 341 -3.67 -18.17 -8.72
CA GLY A 341 -5.01 -17.65 -8.45
C GLY A 341 -5.07 -16.55 -7.40
N GLY A 342 -6.26 -15.98 -7.22
CA GLY A 342 -6.52 -14.95 -6.24
C GLY A 342 -6.73 -15.54 -4.86
N ILE A 343 -7.91 -16.11 -4.63
CA ILE A 343 -8.32 -16.67 -3.33
C ILE A 343 -8.72 -18.13 -3.50
N SER A 344 -8.16 -18.99 -2.64
CA SER A 344 -8.51 -20.41 -2.52
C SER A 344 -9.08 -20.70 -1.14
N VAL A 345 -10.25 -21.37 -1.12
CA VAL A 345 -10.90 -21.92 0.07
C VAL A 345 -10.80 -23.44 0.00
N GLY A 346 -9.93 -23.99 0.84
CA GLY A 346 -9.71 -25.43 0.93
C GLY A 346 -9.23 -25.86 2.31
N SER A 347 -9.28 -27.17 2.54
CA SER A 347 -8.78 -27.87 3.74
C SER A 347 -8.28 -29.25 3.30
N GLY A 348 -7.24 -29.75 3.97
CA GLY A 348 -6.59 -31.02 3.63
C GLY A 348 -5.55 -31.44 4.68
N ASP A 349 -4.99 -32.62 4.54
CA ASP A 349 -3.77 -33.05 5.24
C ASP A 349 -3.75 -32.93 6.78
N ASN A 350 -4.91 -33.01 7.46
CA ASN A 350 -4.98 -33.13 8.92
C ASN A 350 -5.75 -34.39 9.39
N THR A 351 -5.55 -34.78 10.65
CA THR A 351 -6.11 -36.02 11.24
C THR A 351 -7.55 -35.87 11.75
N ARG A 352 -8.16 -34.67 11.65
CA ARG A 352 -9.43 -34.31 12.31
C ARG A 352 -10.65 -34.35 11.38
N GLY A 353 -10.46 -34.83 10.14
CA GLY A 353 -11.48 -34.76 9.10
C GLY A 353 -11.46 -33.40 8.40
N ASN A 354 -10.96 -33.39 7.17
CA ASN A 354 -10.71 -32.17 6.41
C ASN A 354 -11.99 -31.69 5.74
N ILE A 355 -12.67 -30.67 6.26
CA ILE A 355 -13.76 -30.02 5.51
C ILE A 355 -13.65 -28.51 5.66
N ALA A 356 -13.41 -27.82 4.54
CA ALA A 356 -13.46 -26.37 4.49
C ALA A 356 -14.92 -25.90 4.47
N GLN A 357 -15.47 -25.65 5.66
CA GLN A 357 -16.87 -25.26 5.88
C GLN A 357 -16.98 -24.07 6.81
N ASN A 358 -18.14 -23.41 6.78
CA ASN A 358 -18.47 -22.24 7.60
C ASN A 358 -17.56 -21.02 7.34
N PHE A 359 -16.93 -20.93 6.16
CA PHE A 359 -16.16 -19.77 5.79
C PHE A 359 -17.09 -18.58 5.49
N LEU A 360 -16.60 -17.39 5.81
CA LEU A 360 -17.11 -16.14 5.27
C LEU A 360 -16.06 -15.54 4.35
N VAL A 361 -16.35 -15.47 3.06
CA VAL A 361 -15.51 -14.80 2.06
C VAL A 361 -16.29 -13.62 1.53
N ALA A 362 -15.96 -12.41 1.99
CA ALA A 362 -16.77 -11.24 1.67
C ALA A 362 -15.99 -9.96 1.38
N ASN A 363 -16.58 -9.06 0.61
CA ASN A 363 -16.02 -7.75 0.30
C ASN A 363 -14.63 -7.78 -0.36
N ASN A 364 -14.16 -8.90 -0.93
CA ASN A 364 -12.83 -8.96 -1.53
C ASN A 364 -12.88 -8.43 -2.97
N ILE A 365 -11.78 -7.83 -3.43
CA ILE A 365 -11.54 -7.52 -4.84
C ILE A 365 -10.47 -8.49 -5.36
N VAL A 366 -10.81 -9.28 -6.39
CA VAL A 366 -9.91 -10.28 -6.97
C VAL A 366 -9.81 -10.10 -8.48
N VAL A 367 -8.63 -9.71 -8.97
CA VAL A 367 -8.49 -9.17 -10.34
C VAL A 367 -7.30 -9.76 -11.08
N GLY A 368 -7.46 -10.12 -12.35
CA GLY A 368 -6.31 -10.40 -13.21
C GLY A 368 -5.50 -11.65 -12.82
N ASN A 369 -6.14 -12.66 -12.21
CA ASN A 369 -5.51 -13.93 -11.87
C ASN A 369 -6.00 -15.06 -12.79
N PRO A 370 -5.26 -16.17 -12.96
CA PRO A 370 -5.77 -17.33 -13.70
C PRO A 370 -7.04 -17.92 -13.06
N ARG A 371 -7.13 -17.92 -11.73
CA ARG A 371 -8.35 -18.23 -10.98
C ARG A 371 -8.69 -17.06 -10.06
N GLY A 372 -9.94 -16.62 -10.06
CA GLY A 372 -10.46 -15.60 -9.15
C GLY A 372 -10.63 -16.17 -7.75
N ILE A 373 -11.86 -16.54 -7.40
CA ILE A 373 -12.20 -17.19 -6.12
C ILE A 373 -12.57 -18.64 -6.39
N SER A 374 -11.87 -19.57 -5.72
CA SER A 374 -12.04 -21.01 -5.89
C SER A 374 -12.31 -21.71 -4.56
N GLU A 375 -13.25 -22.65 -4.56
CA GLU A 375 -13.29 -23.77 -3.62
C GLU A 375 -12.38 -24.88 -4.15
N GLU A 376 -11.55 -25.46 -3.28
CA GLU A 376 -10.57 -26.48 -3.64
C GLU A 376 -10.70 -27.71 -2.72
N ASN A 377 -10.77 -28.90 -3.34
CA ASN A 377 -10.85 -30.20 -2.69
C ASN A 377 -12.07 -30.37 -1.77
N ASN A 378 -11.91 -30.80 -0.52
CA ASN A 378 -13.02 -31.18 0.35
C ASN A 378 -13.65 -29.95 1.02
N THR A 379 -14.66 -29.37 0.37
CA THR A 379 -15.39 -28.19 0.85
C THR A 379 -16.79 -28.55 1.32
N GLY A 380 -17.23 -27.91 2.40
CA GLY A 380 -18.62 -27.92 2.85
C GLY A 380 -19.35 -26.66 2.39
N GLN A 381 -20.43 -26.29 3.07
CA GLN A 381 -21.15 -25.04 2.77
C GLN A 381 -20.39 -23.83 3.33
N ASN A 382 -20.20 -22.81 2.48
CA ASN A 382 -19.50 -21.56 2.76
C ASN A 382 -20.31 -20.37 2.24
N ARG A 383 -20.03 -19.17 2.77
CA ARG A 383 -20.73 -17.93 2.41
C ARG A 383 -19.80 -17.01 1.62
N PHE A 384 -20.13 -16.79 0.35
CA PHE A 384 -19.42 -15.86 -0.53
C PHE A 384 -20.29 -14.63 -0.78
N LEU A 385 -20.00 -13.50 -0.11
CA LEU A 385 -20.87 -12.32 -0.10
C LEU A 385 -20.16 -11.09 -0.68
N ASN A 386 -20.80 -10.40 -1.63
CA ASN A 386 -20.37 -9.09 -2.10
C ASN A 386 -18.87 -9.03 -2.46
N ASN A 387 -18.35 -10.05 -3.13
CA ASN A 387 -16.99 -10.00 -3.67
C ASN A 387 -17.03 -9.41 -5.08
N LEU A 388 -15.99 -8.69 -5.47
CA LEU A 388 -15.82 -8.26 -6.85
C LEU A 388 -14.71 -9.08 -7.49
N VAL A 389 -15.04 -9.77 -8.59
CA VAL A 389 -14.10 -10.55 -9.37
C VAL A 389 -14.05 -10.03 -10.80
N TRP A 390 -12.87 -9.69 -11.31
CA TRP A 390 -12.76 -9.09 -12.63
C TRP A 390 -11.53 -9.52 -13.41
N ASN A 391 -11.69 -9.73 -14.71
CA ASN A 391 -10.60 -10.04 -15.63
C ASN A 391 -9.70 -11.20 -15.14
N ASN A 392 -10.25 -12.14 -14.36
CA ASN A 392 -9.59 -13.40 -14.08
C ASN A 392 -9.87 -14.35 -15.25
N THR A 393 -8.97 -15.28 -15.56
CA THR A 393 -9.26 -16.30 -16.60
C THR A 393 -10.50 -17.11 -16.23
N THR A 394 -10.69 -17.38 -14.94
CA THR A 394 -11.96 -17.89 -14.40
C THR A 394 -12.29 -17.15 -13.13
N ASN A 395 -13.40 -16.39 -13.11
CA ASN A 395 -13.80 -15.57 -11.98
C ASN A 395 -14.22 -16.40 -10.74
N TRP A 396 -15.00 -17.46 -10.95
CA TRP A 396 -15.53 -18.31 -9.89
C TRP A 396 -15.32 -19.79 -10.23
N ARG A 397 -14.87 -20.55 -9.23
CA ARG A 397 -14.84 -22.01 -9.26
C ARG A 397 -15.34 -22.53 -7.91
N LEU A 398 -16.64 -22.47 -7.70
CA LEU A 398 -17.29 -22.98 -6.49
C LEU A 398 -17.69 -24.45 -6.70
N LEU A 399 -17.59 -25.26 -5.64
CA LEU A 399 -17.87 -26.70 -5.69
C LEU A 399 -19.19 -27.02 -4.97
N THR A 400 -19.34 -26.49 -3.76
CA THR A 400 -20.47 -26.81 -2.87
C THR A 400 -21.33 -25.61 -2.57
N SER A 401 -20.79 -24.40 -2.73
CA SER A 401 -21.45 -23.15 -2.35
C SER A 401 -21.87 -22.31 -3.56
N THR A 402 -22.69 -21.28 -3.32
CA THR A 402 -22.98 -20.22 -4.28
C THR A 402 -22.52 -18.86 -3.71
N HIS A 403 -22.48 -17.83 -4.56
CA HIS A 403 -22.20 -16.47 -4.13
C HIS A 403 -23.45 -15.58 -4.20
N GLN A 404 -23.50 -14.56 -3.35
CA GLN A 404 -24.61 -13.60 -3.28
C GLN A 404 -24.06 -12.17 -3.27
N GLY A 405 -24.70 -11.25 -4.00
CA GLY A 405 -24.33 -9.84 -4.01
C GLY A 405 -22.98 -9.50 -4.66
N SER A 406 -22.24 -10.51 -5.13
CA SER A 406 -20.95 -10.34 -5.82
C SER A 406 -21.09 -9.65 -7.17
N LEU A 407 -20.06 -8.89 -7.55
CA LEU A 407 -19.95 -8.18 -8.82
C LEU A 407 -18.92 -8.84 -9.73
N SER A 408 -19.18 -8.84 -11.04
CA SER A 408 -18.22 -9.25 -12.07
C SER A 408 -17.93 -8.08 -13.02
N LEU A 409 -17.40 -6.98 -12.47
CA LEU A 409 -17.21 -5.70 -13.14
C LEU A 409 -15.82 -5.15 -12.84
N ASP A 410 -15.31 -4.26 -13.70
CA ASP A 410 -14.09 -3.51 -13.42
C ASP A 410 -14.18 -2.79 -12.07
N PRO A 411 -13.26 -3.03 -11.10
CA PRO A 411 -13.29 -2.33 -9.82
C PRO A 411 -13.07 -0.82 -9.95
N GLY A 412 -12.59 -0.31 -11.08
CA GLY A 412 -12.40 1.12 -11.30
C GLY A 412 -11.33 1.71 -10.38
N PHE A 413 -10.20 1.02 -10.24
CA PHE A 413 -9.02 1.55 -9.55
C PHE A 413 -8.52 2.83 -10.22
N VAL A 414 -7.97 3.77 -9.45
CA VAL A 414 -7.40 5.02 -9.98
C VAL A 414 -6.31 4.73 -11.03
N ASN A 415 -5.44 3.76 -10.76
CA ASN A 415 -4.39 3.36 -11.69
C ASN A 415 -3.96 1.90 -11.44
N TYR A 416 -4.59 0.94 -12.11
CA TYR A 416 -4.20 -0.47 -11.99
C TYR A 416 -2.90 -0.78 -12.73
N LYS A 417 -1.94 -1.40 -12.02
CA LYS A 417 -0.75 -2.03 -12.61
C LYS A 417 -0.57 -3.45 -12.08
N PRO A 418 -0.28 -4.46 -12.92
CA PRO A 418 -0.10 -5.84 -12.43
C PRO A 418 1.20 -6.04 -11.63
N ASP A 419 2.15 -5.09 -11.69
CA ASP A 419 3.44 -5.19 -11.03
C ASP A 419 3.48 -4.67 -9.58
N GLY A 420 2.39 -4.06 -9.11
CA GLY A 420 2.31 -3.45 -7.78
C GLY A 420 2.56 -1.93 -7.74
N SER A 421 2.98 -1.31 -8.86
CA SER A 421 3.37 0.11 -8.90
C SER A 421 2.19 1.09 -9.05
N GLY A 422 0.97 0.58 -9.09
CA GLY A 422 -0.25 1.35 -9.32
C GLY A 422 -0.82 2.03 -8.08
N ASP A 423 -1.92 2.77 -8.29
CA ASP A 423 -2.81 3.26 -7.25
C ASP A 423 -4.09 2.43 -7.26
N TYR A 424 -4.22 1.59 -6.24
CA TYR A 424 -5.31 0.63 -6.08
C TYR A 424 -6.44 1.15 -5.20
N THR A 425 -6.44 2.44 -4.87
CA THR A 425 -7.65 3.09 -4.35
C THR A 425 -8.72 3.17 -5.44
N LEU A 426 -9.98 3.27 -5.04
CA LEU A 426 -11.11 3.32 -5.96
C LEU A 426 -11.27 4.74 -6.53
N SER A 427 -11.49 4.85 -7.84
CA SER A 427 -11.89 6.11 -8.46
C SER A 427 -13.30 6.50 -8.01
N SER A 428 -13.65 7.79 -8.11
CA SER A 428 -14.96 8.31 -7.69
C SER A 428 -16.16 7.71 -8.43
N SER A 429 -15.95 7.09 -9.59
CA SER A 429 -16.99 6.39 -10.37
C SER A 429 -16.95 4.87 -10.21
N SER A 430 -16.17 4.35 -9.26
CA SER A 430 -15.98 2.92 -9.07
C SER A 430 -17.31 2.23 -8.71
N PRO A 431 -17.62 1.06 -9.32
CA PRO A 431 -18.79 0.28 -8.94
C PRO A 431 -18.60 -0.46 -7.60
N ALA A 432 -17.39 -0.43 -7.02
CA ALA A 432 -17.09 -1.04 -5.73
C ALA A 432 -17.43 -0.15 -4.54
N ILE A 433 -17.72 1.14 -4.77
CA ILE A 433 -18.08 2.10 -3.72
C ILE A 433 -19.44 1.77 -3.11
N ASP A 434 -19.51 1.76 -1.77
CA ASP A 434 -20.73 1.52 -0.99
C ASP A 434 -21.42 0.16 -1.30
N LYS A 435 -20.66 -0.87 -1.72
CA LYS A 435 -21.21 -2.20 -2.07
C LYS A 435 -20.90 -3.31 -1.07
N GLY A 436 -20.10 -3.04 -0.05
CA GLY A 436 -19.72 -4.01 0.96
C GLY A 436 -20.82 -4.31 1.97
N VAL A 437 -20.65 -5.43 2.69
CA VAL A 437 -21.42 -5.80 3.87
C VAL A 437 -20.64 -5.52 5.14
N VAL A 438 -21.32 -5.09 6.21
CA VAL A 438 -20.69 -4.80 7.51
C VAL A 438 -20.27 -6.04 8.29
N GLU A 439 -20.81 -7.21 7.94
CA GLU A 439 -20.53 -8.46 8.63
C GLU A 439 -19.03 -8.79 8.57
N ARG A 440 -18.39 -8.81 9.75
CA ARG A 440 -16.95 -9.10 9.90
C ARG A 440 -16.07 -8.21 9.00
N ALA A 441 -16.48 -6.96 8.78
CA ALA A 441 -15.57 -5.95 8.27
C ALA A 441 -14.66 -5.44 9.40
N PRO A 442 -13.36 -5.20 9.16
CA PRO A 442 -12.49 -4.57 10.14
C PRO A 442 -12.83 -3.09 10.34
N GLU A 443 -12.50 -2.54 11.52
CA GLU A 443 -12.80 -1.13 11.86
C GLU A 443 -12.03 -0.12 10.98
N LEU A 444 -10.80 -0.47 10.64
CA LEU A 444 -9.90 0.34 9.83
C LEU A 444 -9.67 -0.32 8.47
N ASP A 445 -9.35 0.48 7.45
CA ASP A 445 -8.92 0.04 6.12
C ASP A 445 -7.39 -0.23 6.09
N PHE A 446 -6.85 -0.57 4.93
CA PHE A 446 -5.40 -0.82 4.75
C PHE A 446 -4.53 0.42 5.00
N LEU A 447 -5.12 1.61 4.84
CA LEU A 447 -4.51 2.90 5.12
C LEU A 447 -4.76 3.38 6.57
N ALA A 448 -5.23 2.49 7.44
CA ALA A 448 -5.57 2.81 8.82
C ALA A 448 -6.63 3.93 8.98
N LYS A 449 -7.46 4.15 7.95
CA LYS A 449 -8.62 5.05 8.00
C LYS A 449 -9.87 4.29 8.46
N PRO A 450 -10.86 4.95 9.09
CA PRO A 450 -12.14 4.31 9.38
C PRO A 450 -12.78 3.72 8.12
N ARG A 451 -13.34 2.51 8.24
CA ARG A 451 -13.98 1.83 7.11
C ARG A 451 -15.34 2.36 6.73
N LEU A 452 -16.13 2.88 7.65
CA LEU A 452 -17.44 3.43 7.29
C LEU A 452 -17.32 4.93 7.15
N GLN A 453 -17.25 5.44 5.91
CA GLN A 453 -17.17 6.88 5.65
C GLN A 453 -18.38 7.44 4.88
N GLY A 454 -19.37 6.61 4.56
CA GLY A 454 -20.64 7.06 3.96
C GLY A 454 -21.71 5.99 4.03
N SER A 455 -22.39 5.68 2.92
CA SER A 455 -23.67 4.96 3.00
C SER A 455 -23.53 3.46 3.28
N SER A 456 -22.43 2.85 2.83
CA SER A 456 -22.00 1.50 3.20
C SER A 456 -20.47 1.41 3.19
N LEU A 457 -19.92 0.20 3.29
CA LEU A 457 -18.49 -0.05 3.11
C LEU A 457 -18.15 -0.18 1.63
N ASP A 458 -16.96 0.21 1.24
CA ASP A 458 -16.42 -0.10 -0.08
C ASP A 458 -15.90 -1.55 -0.13
N LEU A 459 -15.92 -2.15 -1.33
CA LEU A 459 -15.25 -3.43 -1.55
C LEU A 459 -13.74 -3.27 -1.54
N GLY A 460 -13.04 -4.31 -1.10
CA GLY A 460 -11.58 -4.36 -1.06
C GLY A 460 -10.98 -3.67 0.17
N PRO A 461 -9.65 -3.49 0.16
CA PRO A 461 -8.89 -3.08 1.34
C PRO A 461 -8.87 -1.58 1.61
N PHE A 462 -9.37 -0.76 0.69
CA PHE A 462 -9.36 0.70 0.78
C PHE A 462 -10.78 1.23 0.91
N GLU A 463 -10.99 2.21 1.77
CA GLU A 463 -12.22 3.00 1.82
C GLU A 463 -11.93 4.39 1.21
N VAL A 464 -12.79 4.86 0.31
CA VAL A 464 -12.65 6.17 -0.35
C VAL A 464 -13.83 7.09 -0.06
N ARG A 465 -13.56 8.41 -0.06
CA ARG A 465 -14.54 9.48 -0.11
C ARG A 465 -13.99 10.68 -0.86
#